data_AF-A0A967WC14-F1
#
_entry.id   AF-A0A967WC14-F1
#
_cell.length_a   1.000
_cell.length_b   1.000
_cell.length_c   1.000
_cell.angle_alpha   90.00
_cell.angle_beta   90.00
_cell.angle_gamma   90.00
#
_symmetry.space_group_name_H-M   'P 1'
#
loop_
_entity.id
_entity.type
_entity.pdbx_description
1 polymer ?
#
loop_
_entity_poly.entity_id
_entity_poly.type
_entity_poly.pdbx_seq_one_letter_code
_entity_poly.pdbx_strand_id
1 'polypeptide(L)'
;LVIKKAVLAGQNKSIDVTAVLAGKVDKGTLAVTCTPEALGVEDPGGARQLTVDYEYNGRACTRQTPLAAQLGDIYLPEGTMYMDTPEGQDERRR
;
A
#
# COMPACT_ATOMS: atom_id res chain seq x y z
N LEU A 1 6.53 -3.62 12.46
CA LEU A 1 6.55 -3.27 11.02
C LEU A 1 7.71 -2.32 10.79
N VAL A 2 8.60 -2.60 9.85
CA VAL A 2 9.71 -1.73 9.48
C VAL A 2 9.68 -1.50 7.98
N ILE A 3 9.41 -0.27 7.55
CA ILE A 3 9.44 0.07 6.13
C ILE A 3 10.90 0.09 5.67
N LYS A 4 11.22 -0.71 4.65
CA LYS A 4 12.56 -0.76 4.05
C LYS A 4 12.65 0.17 2.86
N LYS A 5 11.61 0.20 2.04
CA LYS A 5 11.52 1.04 0.85
C LYS A 5 10.07 1.34 0.53
N ALA A 6 9.75 2.57 0.17
CA ALA A 6 8.43 2.91 -0.34
C ALA A 6 8.57 3.92 -1.48
N VAL A 7 8.00 3.57 -2.64
CA VAL A 7 8.08 4.39 -3.85
C VAL A 7 6.69 4.58 -4.43
N LEU A 8 6.29 5.83 -4.58
CA LEU A 8 5.11 6.23 -5.33
C LEU A 8 5.53 6.48 -6.77
N ALA A 9 5.25 5.53 -7.64
CA ALA A 9 5.48 5.67 -9.08
C ALA A 9 4.23 6.29 -9.74
N GLY A 10 4.36 7.45 -10.36
CA GLY A 10 3.37 8.01 -11.27
C GLY A 10 3.71 7.69 -12.73
N GLN A 11 3.00 8.35 -13.65
CA GLN A 11 3.14 8.08 -15.08
C GLN A 11 4.53 8.45 -15.64
N ASN A 12 5.13 9.54 -15.16
CA ASN A 12 6.43 10.04 -15.63
C ASN A 12 7.44 10.31 -14.50
N LYS A 13 7.04 10.16 -13.23
CA LYS A 13 7.86 10.52 -12.07
C LYS A 13 7.66 9.49 -10.97
N SER A 14 8.75 9.15 -10.29
CA SER A 14 8.70 8.30 -9.09
C SER A 14 9.21 9.09 -7.90
N ILE A 15 8.52 8.98 -6.77
CA ILE A 15 8.82 9.72 -5.55
C ILE A 15 9.09 8.72 -4.44
N ASP A 16 10.25 8.83 -3.79
CA ASP A 16 10.55 8.05 -2.60
C ASP A 16 9.77 8.62 -1.42
N VAL A 17 8.92 7.78 -0.84
CA VAL A 17 8.07 8.09 0.32
C VAL A 17 8.45 7.22 1.52
N THR A 18 9.64 6.61 1.51
CA THR A 18 10.11 5.68 2.54
C THR A 18 10.11 6.35 3.91
N ALA A 19 10.70 7.53 4.03
CA ALA A 19 10.76 8.28 5.29
C ALA A 19 9.37 8.69 5.79
N VAL A 20 8.48 9.06 4.86
CA VAL A 20 7.11 9.47 5.17
C VAL A 20 6.31 8.29 5.72
N LEU A 21 6.34 7.13 5.03
CA LEU A 21 5.65 5.94 5.50
C LEU A 21 6.24 5.43 6.82
N ALA A 22 7.58 5.42 6.95
CA ALA A 22 8.25 5.01 8.18
C ALA A 22 7.83 5.87 9.38
N GLY A 23 7.66 7.19 9.20
CA GLY A 23 7.18 8.10 10.24
C GLY A 23 5.69 7.96 10.56
N LYS A 24 4.90 7.35 9.66
CA LYS A 24 3.47 7.06 9.88
C LYS A 24 3.20 5.69 10.49
N VAL A 25 4.23 4.85 10.65
CA VAL A 25 4.06 3.57 11.35
C VAL A 25 3.78 3.86 12.82
N ASP A 26 2.57 3.54 13.28
CA ASP A 26 2.17 3.65 14.67
C ASP A 26 1.92 2.25 15.24
N LYS A 27 2.51 1.96 16.42
CA LYS A 27 2.32 0.69 17.13
C LYS A 27 2.52 -0.58 16.27
N GLY A 28 3.36 -0.50 15.23
CA GLY A 28 3.67 -1.61 14.36
C GLY A 28 2.65 -1.86 13.23
N THR A 29 1.71 -0.96 13.01
CA THR A 29 0.83 -0.92 11.84
C THR A 29 1.03 0.37 11.05
N LEU A 30 0.61 0.38 9.79
CA LEU A 30 0.55 1.56 8.93
C LEU A 30 -0.85 1.62 8.35
N ALA A 31 -1.53 2.75 8.52
CA ALA A 31 -2.75 3.08 7.83
C ALA A 31 -2.56 4.47 7.23
N VAL A 32 -2.41 4.54 5.91
CA VAL A 32 -2.19 5.82 5.23
C VAL A 32 -2.98 5.86 3.93
N THR A 33 -3.64 6.98 3.69
CA THR A 33 -4.23 7.28 2.40
C THR A 33 -3.12 7.54 1.40
N CYS A 34 -3.06 6.81 0.30
CA CYS A 34 -1.98 6.91 -0.70
C CYS A 34 -2.15 8.12 -1.62
N THR A 35 -2.60 9.25 -1.08
CA THR A 35 -2.75 10.51 -1.80
C THR A 35 -1.49 11.35 -1.68
N PRO A 36 -1.11 12.12 -2.72
CA PRO A 36 0.06 12.99 -2.68
C PRO A 36 -0.01 14.00 -1.53
N GLU A 37 -1.20 14.54 -1.25
CA GLU A 37 -1.44 15.44 -0.12
C GLU A 37 -1.15 14.78 1.23
N ALA A 38 -1.65 13.56 1.47
CA ALA A 38 -1.41 12.83 2.72
C ALA A 38 0.07 12.42 2.85
N LEU A 39 0.75 12.15 1.74
CA LEU A 39 2.17 11.82 1.70
C LEU A 39 3.06 13.08 1.75
N GLY A 40 2.49 14.28 1.63
CA GLY A 40 3.25 15.53 1.59
C GLY A 40 4.17 15.64 0.38
N VAL A 41 3.81 15.00 -0.73
CA VAL A 41 4.58 14.98 -1.97
C VAL A 41 3.84 15.68 -3.10
N GLU A 42 4.59 16.18 -4.08
CA GLU A 42 4.01 16.69 -5.31
C GLU A 42 3.23 15.58 -6.03
N ASP A 43 2.10 15.93 -6.63
CA ASP A 43 1.32 15.00 -7.43
C ASP A 43 2.15 14.56 -8.66
N PRO A 44 2.46 13.26 -8.81
CA PRO A 44 3.31 12.80 -9.93
C PRO A 44 2.55 12.70 -11.26
N GLY A 45 1.28 13.12 -11.30
CA GLY A 45 0.43 13.14 -12.49
C GLY A 45 -0.02 11.75 -12.94
N GLY A 46 -1.13 11.70 -13.69
CA GLY A 46 -1.60 10.49 -14.36
C GLY A 46 -2.00 9.36 -13.41
N ALA A 47 -1.82 8.12 -13.86
CA ALA A 47 -2.02 6.96 -12.99
C ALA A 47 -0.80 6.74 -12.09
N ARG A 48 -1.04 6.45 -10.81
CA ARG A 48 -0.03 6.22 -9.79
C ARG A 48 -0.12 4.82 -9.22
N GLN A 49 0.98 4.35 -8.69
CA GLN A 49 1.14 3.06 -8.06
C GLN A 49 2.10 3.19 -6.89
N LEU A 50 1.66 2.86 -5.68
CA LEU A 50 2.51 2.82 -4.51
C LEU A 50 3.05 1.40 -4.33
N THR A 51 4.36 1.27 -4.19
CA THR A 51 5.03 0.02 -3.82
C THR A 51 5.73 0.22 -2.49
N VAL A 52 5.47 -0.65 -1.53
CA VAL A 52 6.01 -0.60 -0.17
C VAL A 52 6.66 -1.94 0.17
N ASP A 53 7.97 -1.96 0.25
CA ASP A 53 8.76 -3.05 0.80
C ASP A 53 8.94 -2.82 2.30
N TYR A 54 8.54 -3.80 3.10
CA TYR A 54 8.59 -3.74 4.55
C TYR A 54 8.98 -5.08 5.15
N GLU A 55 9.42 -5.03 6.40
CA GLU A 55 9.71 -6.21 7.20
C GLU A 55 8.68 -6.29 8.34
N TYR A 56 8.01 -7.43 8.44
CA TYR A 56 7.04 -7.70 9.49
C TYR A 56 7.36 -9.04 10.16
N ASN A 57 7.60 -9.02 11.47
CA ASN A 57 8.02 -10.20 12.24
C ASN A 57 9.24 -10.94 11.63
N GLY A 58 10.24 -10.19 11.16
CA GLY A 58 11.44 -10.76 10.53
C GLY A 58 11.25 -11.34 9.13
N ARG A 59 10.05 -11.17 8.53
CA ARG A 59 9.76 -11.56 7.15
C ARG A 59 9.72 -10.33 6.27
N ALA A 60 10.44 -10.38 5.15
CA ALA A 60 10.31 -9.38 4.09
C ALA A 60 8.96 -9.56 3.38
N CYS A 61 8.24 -8.48 3.19
CA CYS A 61 6.95 -8.42 2.52
C CYS A 61 6.94 -7.19 1.61
N THR A 62 6.24 -7.30 0.49
CA THR A 62 6.07 -6.19 -0.44
C THR A 62 4.58 -6.01 -0.69
N ARG A 63 4.09 -4.79 -0.54
CA ARG A 63 2.72 -4.41 -0.85
C ARG A 63 2.70 -3.43 -2.00
N GLN A 64 1.79 -3.64 -2.93
CA GLN A 64 1.63 -2.76 -4.08
C GLN A 64 0.15 -2.44 -4.27
N THR A 65 -0.17 -1.16 -4.50
CA THR A 65 -1.53 -0.75 -4.86
C THR A 65 -1.77 -0.99 -6.35
N PRO A 66 -3.02 -1.09 -6.82
CA PRO A 66 -3.31 -1.04 -8.24
C PRO A 66 -2.89 0.30 -8.85
N LEU A 67 -2.55 0.29 -10.14
CA LEU A 67 -2.30 1.49 -10.92
C LEU A 67 -3.60 2.27 -11.13
N ALA A 68 -3.74 3.42 -10.48
CA ALA A 68 -4.96 4.23 -10.54
C ALA A 68 -4.64 5.73 -10.42
N ALA A 69 -5.51 6.58 -11.00
CA ALA A 69 -5.36 8.04 -10.86
C ALA A 69 -5.54 8.50 -9.41
N GLN A 70 -6.44 7.85 -8.67
CA GLN A 70 -6.58 8.02 -7.23
C GLN A 70 -6.29 6.68 -6.55
N LEU A 71 -5.30 6.69 -5.68
CA LEU A 71 -5.02 5.56 -4.81
C LEU A 71 -5.89 5.68 -3.55
N GLY A 72 -6.38 4.54 -3.07
CA GLY A 72 -7.10 4.46 -1.80
C GLY A 72 -6.16 4.36 -0.60
N ASP A 73 -6.68 3.84 0.50
CA ASP A 73 -5.91 3.59 1.71
C ASP A 73 -5.09 2.31 1.61
N ILE A 74 -3.88 2.34 2.18
CA ILE A 74 -3.03 1.16 2.36
C ILE A 74 -2.91 0.83 3.84
N TYR A 75 -3.04 -0.46 4.14
CA TYR A 75 -2.94 -1.01 5.49
C TYR A 75 -1.80 -2.04 5.54
N LEU A 76 -0.83 -1.84 6.44
CA LEU A 76 0.28 -2.76 6.69
C LEU A 76 0.38 -3.11 8.19
N PRO A 77 0.84 -4.32 8.54
CA PRO A 77 0.88 -5.51 7.68
C PRO A 77 -0.53 -5.83 7.15
N GLU A 78 -0.63 -6.46 5.99
CA GLU A 78 -1.92 -6.99 5.51
C GLU A 78 -2.40 -8.07 6.48
N GLY A 79 -3.30 -7.71 7.40
CA GLY A 79 -3.55 -8.54 8.58
C GLY A 79 -4.87 -8.33 9.34
N THR A 80 -5.87 -7.67 8.76
CA THR A 80 -7.27 -7.76 9.25
C THR A 80 -8.30 -7.86 8.12
N MET A 81 -7.94 -8.54 7.04
CA MET A 81 -8.87 -9.49 6.43
C MET A 81 -8.05 -10.79 6.45
N TYR A 82 -8.21 -11.67 7.43
CA TYR A 82 -9.25 -12.69 7.28
C TYR A 82 -9.89 -12.56 5.91
N MET A 83 -9.24 -13.14 4.91
CA MET A 83 -10.00 -13.89 3.92
C MET A 83 -10.78 -14.96 4.69
N ASP A 84 -11.85 -14.53 5.37
CA ASP A 84 -13.15 -15.11 5.09
C ASP A 84 -13.46 -14.62 3.66
N THR A 85 -12.77 -15.21 2.69
CA THR A 85 -13.50 -15.64 1.52
C THR A 85 -14.34 -16.74 2.14
N PRO A 86 -15.66 -16.58 2.37
CA PRO A 86 -16.46 -17.71 2.01
C PRO A 86 -16.11 -17.87 0.54
N GLU A 87 -15.21 -18.81 0.25
CA GLU A 87 -15.35 -19.57 -0.98
C GLU A 87 -16.82 -19.98 -0.94
N GLY A 88 -17.67 -19.13 -1.52
CA GLY A 88 -18.97 -19.48 -2.01
C GLY A 88 -18.66 -20.54 -3.03
N GLN A 89 -18.49 -21.75 -2.50
CA GLN A 89 -18.40 -22.96 -3.24
C GLN A 89 -19.58 -22.94 -4.21
N ASP A 90 -19.20 -23.07 -5.46
CA ASP A 90 -19.93 -23.80 -6.45
C ASP A 90 -21.23 -23.21 -7.03
N GLU A 91 -21.48 -23.69 -8.24
CA GLU A 91 -22.74 -23.65 -8.95
C GLU A 91 -23.15 -22.33 -9.62
N ARG A 92 -22.35 -21.97 -10.63
CA ARG A 92 -22.97 -21.49 -11.87
C ARG A 92 -23.94 -22.56 -12.38
N ARG A 93 -25.23 -22.31 -12.17
CA ARG A 93 -26.38 -22.66 -13.03
C ARG A 93 -26.53 -24.15 -13.42
N ARG A 94 -27.54 -24.75 -12.78
CA ARG A 94 -28.78 -25.30 -13.36
C ARG A 94 -28.67 -26.50 -14.31
#